data_AF-A0A8J3WFM0-F1
#
_entry.id   AF-A0A8J3WFM0-F1
#
_cell.length_a   1.000
_cell.length_b   1.000
_cell.length_c   1.000
_cell.angle_alpha   90.00
_cell.angle_beta   90.00
_cell.angle_gamma   90.00
#
_symmetry.space_group_name_H-M   'P 1'
#
loop_
_entity.id
_entity.type
_entity.pdbx_description
1 polymer ?
#
loop_
_entity_poly.entity_id
_entity_poly.type
_entity_poly.pdbx_seq_one_letter_code
_entity_poly.pdbx_strand_id
1 'polypeptide(L)'
;MPTSVLPSADPARREPVSTRRIVLGTAAVALVPVVLAAAGLLHPHHLTQDTAGRWITLHLLLLPVFPLLAGSLLFLLRGLRGPWVTVARVGSYLYAIFYTALDAIAGVAYGTLLANTDDPASLTRAGTAIDVVGGALGLIGSSGFLLASVATTVALASRYGTRRVATGGTILIAASVLWLGSHIYWPEGVITVLCLGLGAGLLNIAREGAPSGPAAAVS
;
A
#
# COMPACT_ATOMS: atom_id res chain seq x y z
N MET A 1 57.56 -32.00 15.01
CA MET A 1 56.58 -31.07 15.62
C MET A 1 56.75 -29.70 14.98
N PRO A 2 55.70 -28.89 14.72
CA PRO A 2 54.26 -29.12 14.83
C PRO A 2 53.52 -29.06 13.46
N THR A 3 52.44 -29.83 13.33
CA THR A 3 51.46 -29.74 12.23
C THR A 3 50.59 -28.49 12.44
N SER A 4 50.63 -27.54 11.50
CA SER A 4 49.75 -26.38 11.51
C SER A 4 48.31 -26.81 11.20
N VAL A 5 47.50 -26.94 12.24
CA VAL A 5 46.05 -27.07 12.08
C VAL A 5 45.53 -25.68 11.69
N LEU A 6 45.16 -25.51 10.41
CA LEU A 6 44.42 -24.32 9.99
C LEU A 6 43.08 -24.30 10.73
N PRO A 7 42.60 -23.13 11.22
CA PRO A 7 41.29 -23.03 11.82
C PRO A 7 40.25 -23.45 10.79
N SER A 8 39.50 -24.51 11.09
CA SER A 8 38.30 -24.85 10.32
C SER A 8 37.39 -23.63 10.32
N ALA A 9 37.15 -23.04 9.16
CA ALA A 9 36.14 -22.02 8.99
C ALA A 9 34.81 -22.62 9.44
N ASP A 10 34.32 -22.18 10.60
CA ASP A 10 33.03 -22.58 11.16
C ASP A 10 31.92 -22.28 10.13
N PRO A 11 31.29 -23.29 9.51
CA PRO A 11 30.34 -23.08 8.44
C PRO A 11 28.96 -22.63 8.95
N ALA A 12 28.80 -22.28 10.23
CA ALA A 12 27.47 -22.18 10.85
C ALA A 12 27.21 -20.94 11.70
N ARG A 13 27.99 -19.85 11.61
CA ARG A 13 27.57 -18.59 12.24
C ARG A 13 26.47 -17.90 11.42
N ARG A 14 25.25 -18.46 11.51
CA ARG A 14 24.02 -17.82 11.06
C ARG A 14 23.80 -16.59 11.95
N GLU A 15 24.13 -15.40 11.42
CA GLU A 15 23.75 -14.14 12.07
C GLU A 15 22.22 -14.17 12.29
N PRO A 16 21.73 -14.12 13.55
CA PRO A 16 20.31 -14.06 13.81
C PRO A 16 19.74 -12.82 13.11
N VAL A 17 18.60 -12.97 12.42
CA VAL A 17 17.92 -11.81 11.82
C VAL A 17 17.70 -10.79 12.93
N SER A 18 18.33 -9.62 12.83
CA SER A 18 18.24 -8.64 13.90
C SER A 18 16.79 -8.21 14.08
N THR A 19 16.29 -8.26 15.31
CA THR A 19 14.97 -7.74 15.70
C THR A 19 14.77 -6.32 15.15
N ARG A 20 15.84 -5.52 15.14
CA ARG A 20 15.89 -4.19 14.54
C ARG A 20 15.47 -4.17 13.07
N ARG A 21 15.93 -5.12 12.26
CA ARG A 21 15.55 -5.21 10.83
C ARG A 21 14.07 -5.53 10.64
N ILE A 22 13.52 -6.43 11.46
CA ILE A 22 12.08 -6.76 11.43
C ILE A 22 11.27 -5.53 11.80
N VAL A 23 11.60 -4.87 12.92
CA VAL A 23 10.90 -3.68 13.40
C VAL A 23 10.95 -2.55 12.36
N LEU A 24 12.13 -2.22 11.84
CA LEU A 24 12.27 -1.17 10.82
C LEU A 24 11.55 -1.51 9.52
N GLY A 25 11.60 -2.77 9.09
CA GLY A 25 10.87 -3.22 7.89
C GLY A 25 9.36 -3.14 8.07
N THR A 26 8.85 -3.53 9.24
CA THR A 26 7.42 -3.48 9.56
C THR A 26 6.96 -2.02 9.68
N ALA A 27 7.75 -1.17 10.34
CA ALA A 27 7.48 0.26 10.39
C ALA A 27 7.46 0.88 8.98
N ALA A 28 8.39 0.51 8.10
CA ALA A 28 8.45 1.04 6.74
C ALA A 28 7.19 0.71 5.91
N VAL A 29 6.63 -0.49 6.04
CA VAL A 29 5.41 -0.88 5.29
C VAL A 29 4.11 -0.38 5.94
N ALA A 30 4.11 -0.18 7.27
CA ALA A 30 2.94 0.24 8.03
C ALA A 30 2.79 1.77 8.15
N LEU A 31 3.89 2.52 8.01
CA LEU A 31 3.89 3.98 8.19
C LEU A 31 2.87 4.67 7.28
N VAL A 32 2.88 4.36 5.99
CA VAL A 32 1.98 5.01 5.02
C VAL A 32 0.50 4.73 5.35
N PRO A 33 0.06 3.48 5.57
CA PRO A 33 -1.31 3.21 6.02
C PRO A 33 -1.70 3.92 7.32
N VAL A 34 -0.79 4.08 8.29
CA VAL A 34 -1.06 4.82 9.53
C VAL A 34 -1.23 6.32 9.26
N VAL A 35 -0.41 6.90 8.39
CA VAL A 35 -0.58 8.30 7.95
C VAL A 35 -1.92 8.50 7.25
N LEU A 36 -2.30 7.58 6.36
CA LEU A 36 -3.60 7.61 5.68
C LEU A 36 -4.77 7.45 6.68
N ALA A 37 -4.63 6.60 7.70
CA ALA A 37 -5.62 6.45 8.76
C ALA A 37 -5.80 7.77 9.54
N ALA A 38 -4.70 8.43 9.91
CA ALA A 38 -4.74 9.72 10.58
C ALA A 38 -5.37 10.81 9.69
N ALA A 39 -5.04 10.82 8.39
CA ALA A 39 -5.69 11.69 7.42
C ALA A 39 -7.19 11.44 7.33
N GLY A 40 -7.62 10.17 7.32
CA GLY A 40 -9.04 9.79 7.32
C GLY A 40 -9.81 10.25 8.56
N LEU A 41 -9.19 10.21 9.74
CA LEU A 41 -9.76 10.79 10.97
C LEU A 41 -9.92 12.32 10.90
N LEU A 42 -9.07 12.97 10.10
CA LEU A 42 -9.10 14.42 9.87
C LEU A 42 -9.86 14.81 8.60
N HIS A 43 -10.41 13.85 7.86
CA HIS A 43 -11.10 14.10 6.60
C HIS A 43 -12.51 14.65 6.86
N PRO A 44 -12.93 15.76 6.24
CA PRO A 44 -14.31 16.20 6.35
C PRO A 44 -15.28 15.15 5.78
N HIS A 45 -16.39 14.88 6.46
CA HIS A 45 -17.39 13.92 5.94
C HIS A 45 -18.14 14.43 4.71
N HIS A 46 -18.26 15.74 4.58
CA HIS A 46 -18.96 16.39 3.48
C HIS A 46 -18.11 17.52 2.93
N LEU A 47 -18.09 17.61 1.60
CA LEU A 47 -17.54 18.76 0.89
C LEU A 47 -18.63 19.83 0.79
N THR A 48 -18.46 20.91 1.54
CA THR A 48 -19.28 22.13 1.52
C THR A 48 -18.35 23.33 1.36
N GLN A 49 -18.90 24.52 1.11
CA GLN A 49 -18.08 25.74 1.00
C GLN A 49 -17.24 25.97 2.26
N ASP A 50 -17.83 25.73 3.44
CA ASP A 50 -17.15 25.86 4.73
C ASP A 50 -16.00 24.84 4.91
N THR A 51 -16.14 23.62 4.38
CA THR A 51 -15.12 22.57 4.53
C THR A 51 -14.11 22.52 3.38
N ALA A 52 -14.36 23.22 2.27
CA ALA A 52 -13.60 23.13 1.04
C ALA A 52 -12.10 23.43 1.23
N GLY A 53 -11.75 24.44 2.03
CA GLY A 53 -10.34 24.78 2.29
C GLY A 53 -9.58 23.63 2.97
N ARG A 54 -10.18 23.00 4.00
CA ARG A 54 -9.60 21.84 4.69
C ARG A 54 -9.54 20.62 3.77
N TRP A 55 -10.59 20.41 2.97
CA TRP A 55 -10.66 19.33 1.99
C TRP A 55 -9.51 19.42 0.98
N ILE A 56 -9.34 20.57 0.32
CA ILE A 56 -8.28 20.81 -0.68
C ILE A 56 -6.90 20.62 -0.05
N THR A 57 -6.68 21.20 1.13
CA THR A 57 -5.38 21.11 1.83
C THR A 57 -5.02 19.65 2.13
N LEU A 58 -5.98 18.87 2.62
CA LEU A 58 -5.76 17.46 2.92
C LEU A 58 -5.41 16.67 1.65
N HIS A 59 -6.15 16.86 0.57
CA HIS A 59 -5.90 16.14 -0.69
C HIS A 59 -4.57 16.55 -1.34
N LEU A 60 -4.19 17.84 -1.30
CA LEU A 60 -2.85 18.26 -1.74
C LEU A 60 -1.72 17.55 -0.99
N LEU A 61 -1.87 17.35 0.33
CA LEU A 61 -0.92 16.58 1.13
C LEU A 61 -0.98 15.08 0.83
N LEU A 62 -2.13 14.57 0.40
CA LEU A 62 -2.33 13.15 0.09
C LEU A 62 -1.85 12.75 -1.30
N LEU A 63 -1.77 13.68 -2.26
CA LEU A 63 -1.21 13.44 -3.60
C LEU A 63 0.13 12.69 -3.58
N PRO A 64 1.14 13.07 -2.78
CA PRO A 64 2.37 12.29 -2.66
C PRO A 64 2.25 11.07 -1.74
N VAL A 65 1.26 10.99 -0.86
CA VAL A 65 1.12 9.91 0.15
C VAL A 65 0.42 8.69 -0.42
N PHE A 66 -0.68 8.87 -1.16
CA PHE A 66 -1.40 7.76 -1.79
C PHE A 66 -0.50 6.84 -2.61
N PRO A 67 0.33 7.31 -3.56
CA PRO A 67 1.19 6.42 -4.34
C PRO A 67 2.23 5.67 -3.49
N LEU A 68 2.61 6.18 -2.31
CA LEU A 68 3.51 5.47 -1.38
C LEU A 68 2.86 4.24 -0.75
N LEU A 69 1.54 4.11 -0.76
CA LEU A 69 0.86 2.89 -0.27
C LEU A 69 1.22 1.69 -1.15
N ALA A 70 1.29 1.88 -2.47
CA ALA A 70 1.87 0.89 -3.39
C ALA A 70 3.37 0.65 -3.09
N GLY A 71 4.08 1.69 -2.65
CA GLY A 71 5.46 1.59 -2.17
C GLY A 71 5.64 0.54 -1.06
N SER A 72 4.68 0.37 -0.16
CA SER A 72 4.71 -0.69 0.86
C SER A 72 4.78 -2.09 0.23
N LEU A 73 4.05 -2.34 -0.85
CA LEU A 73 4.09 -3.62 -1.57
C LEU A 73 5.41 -3.80 -2.33
N LEU A 74 5.89 -2.74 -2.99
CA LEU A 74 7.18 -2.75 -3.68
C LEU A 74 8.34 -3.04 -2.72
N PHE A 75 8.27 -2.52 -1.50
CA PHE A 75 9.23 -2.80 -0.44
C PHE A 75 9.22 -4.27 -0.03
N LEU A 76 8.05 -4.90 0.11
CA LEU A 76 7.95 -6.34 0.39
C LEU A 76 8.58 -7.21 -0.71
N LEU A 77 8.54 -6.74 -1.96
CA LEU A 77 9.08 -7.42 -3.13
C LEU A 77 10.59 -7.19 -3.35
N ARG A 78 11.25 -6.40 -2.51
CA ARG A 78 12.68 -6.10 -2.66
C ARG A 78 13.52 -7.39 -2.65
N GLY A 79 14.40 -7.51 -3.65
CA GLY A 79 15.25 -8.68 -3.85
C GLY A 79 14.55 -9.91 -4.44
N LEU A 80 13.26 -9.83 -4.77
CA LEU A 80 12.53 -10.89 -5.47
C LEU A 80 12.44 -10.61 -6.98
N ARG A 81 12.33 -11.69 -7.76
CA ARG A 81 12.12 -11.68 -9.22
C ARG A 81 11.11 -12.77 -9.60
N GLY A 82 10.50 -12.64 -10.77
CA GLY A 82 9.53 -13.61 -11.30
C GLY A 82 8.25 -12.96 -11.82
N PRO A 83 7.37 -13.73 -12.48
CA PRO A 83 6.17 -13.19 -13.15
C PRO A 83 5.24 -12.47 -12.17
N TRP A 84 4.98 -13.06 -10.99
CA TRP A 84 4.13 -12.45 -9.96
C TRP A 84 4.72 -11.16 -9.39
N VAL A 85 6.05 -11.03 -9.32
CA VAL A 85 6.70 -9.77 -8.92
C VAL A 85 6.46 -8.69 -9.98
N THR A 86 6.53 -9.04 -11.26
CA THR A 86 6.22 -8.11 -12.37
C THR A 86 4.77 -7.68 -12.33
N VAL A 87 3.82 -8.63 -12.18
CA VAL A 87 2.39 -8.31 -12.05
C VAL A 87 2.13 -7.37 -10.88
N ALA A 88 2.76 -7.64 -9.73
CA ALA A 88 2.60 -6.77 -8.56
C ALA A 88 3.13 -5.35 -8.78
N ARG A 89 4.25 -5.20 -9.49
CA ARG A 89 4.80 -3.89 -9.86
C ARG A 89 3.90 -3.12 -10.81
N VAL A 90 3.33 -3.80 -11.81
CA VAL A 90 2.38 -3.20 -12.75
C VAL A 90 1.11 -2.76 -12.01
N GLY A 91 0.54 -3.61 -11.16
CA GLY A 91 -0.62 -3.24 -10.34
C GLY A 91 -0.33 -2.05 -9.41
N SER A 92 0.85 -2.03 -8.79
CA SER A 92 1.32 -0.93 -7.94
C SER A 92 1.45 0.38 -8.72
N TYR A 93 1.97 0.32 -9.95
CA TYR A 93 2.08 1.47 -10.85
C TYR A 93 0.71 2.01 -11.27
N LEU A 94 -0.22 1.12 -11.66
CA LEU A 94 -1.58 1.50 -11.99
C LEU A 94 -2.27 2.19 -10.80
N TYR A 95 -2.18 1.61 -9.60
CA TYR A 95 -2.70 2.25 -8.39
C TYR A 95 -2.10 3.65 -8.19
N ALA A 96 -0.78 3.76 -8.21
CA ALA A 96 -0.08 5.02 -7.95
C ALA A 96 -0.50 6.13 -8.93
N ILE A 97 -0.79 5.80 -10.19
CA ILE A 97 -1.23 6.79 -11.17
C ILE A 97 -2.72 7.09 -11.04
N PHE A 98 -3.56 6.06 -11.14
CA PHE A 98 -5.00 6.25 -11.28
C PHE A 98 -5.65 6.71 -9.98
N TYR A 99 -5.17 6.25 -8.83
CA TYR A 99 -5.68 6.70 -7.53
C TYR A 99 -5.25 8.15 -7.24
N THR A 100 -4.02 8.53 -7.59
CA THR A 100 -3.57 9.93 -7.47
C THR A 100 -4.34 10.86 -8.44
N ALA A 101 -4.66 10.37 -9.65
CA ALA A 101 -5.48 11.13 -10.59
C ALA A 101 -6.91 11.36 -10.07
N LEU A 102 -7.53 10.35 -9.46
CA LEU A 102 -8.78 10.51 -8.72
C LEU A 102 -8.63 11.62 -7.66
N ASP A 103 -7.60 11.53 -6.83
CA ASP A 103 -7.39 12.45 -5.71
C ASP A 103 -7.18 13.91 -6.17
N ALA A 104 -6.46 14.10 -7.27
CA ALA A 104 -6.29 15.41 -7.89
C ALA A 104 -7.62 15.99 -8.42
N ILE A 105 -8.47 15.16 -9.04
CA ILE A 105 -9.72 15.63 -9.64
C ILE A 105 -10.81 15.84 -8.58
N ALA A 106 -11.12 14.81 -7.79
CA ALA A 106 -12.19 14.86 -6.80
C ALA A 106 -11.77 15.63 -5.54
N GLY A 107 -10.51 15.50 -5.13
CA GLY A 107 -9.98 16.17 -3.95
C GLY A 107 -9.64 17.63 -4.16
N VAL A 108 -8.85 17.92 -5.19
CA VAL A 108 -8.29 19.26 -5.40
C VAL A 108 -9.15 20.08 -6.35
N ALA A 109 -9.39 19.59 -7.57
CA ALA A 109 -10.10 20.37 -8.58
C ALA A 109 -11.57 20.62 -8.20
N TYR A 110 -12.30 19.60 -7.76
CA TYR A 110 -13.70 19.77 -7.33
C TYR A 110 -13.82 20.61 -6.06
N GLY A 111 -12.95 20.38 -5.08
CA GLY A 111 -12.89 21.20 -3.87
C GLY A 111 -12.68 22.67 -4.20
N THR A 112 -11.77 22.96 -5.14
CA THR A 112 -11.51 24.34 -5.61
C THR A 112 -12.71 24.93 -6.33
N LEU A 113 -13.38 24.16 -7.20
CA LEU A 113 -14.58 24.64 -7.88
C LEU A 113 -15.67 25.01 -6.87
N LEU A 114 -15.92 24.14 -5.89
CA LEU A 114 -16.93 24.33 -4.85
C LEU A 114 -16.60 25.51 -3.93
N ALA A 115 -15.32 25.76 -3.63
CA ALA A 115 -14.89 26.91 -2.84
C ALA A 115 -15.09 28.26 -3.54
N ASN A 116 -15.21 28.28 -4.87
CA ASN A 116 -15.19 29.51 -5.68
C ASN A 116 -16.43 29.71 -6.55
N THR A 117 -17.45 28.87 -6.40
CA THR A 117 -18.65 28.89 -7.24
C THR A 117 -19.90 28.81 -6.38
N ASP A 118 -20.82 29.75 -6.59
CA ASP A 118 -22.15 29.76 -5.95
C ASP A 118 -23.27 29.25 -6.86
N ASP A 119 -22.98 28.92 -8.13
CA ASP A 119 -23.96 28.38 -9.09
C ASP A 119 -24.24 26.88 -8.82
N PRO A 120 -25.42 26.53 -8.28
CA PRO A 120 -25.74 25.15 -7.94
C PRO A 120 -25.84 24.25 -9.18
N ALA A 121 -26.21 24.80 -10.34
CA ALA A 121 -26.33 24.02 -11.57
C ALA A 121 -24.96 23.62 -12.12
N SER A 122 -23.98 24.52 -12.04
CA SER A 122 -22.58 24.22 -12.37
C SER A 122 -21.99 23.16 -11.44
N LEU A 123 -22.16 23.32 -10.12
CA LEU A 123 -21.67 22.36 -9.13
C LEU A 123 -22.28 20.97 -9.33
N THR A 124 -23.59 20.89 -9.60
CA THR A 124 -24.27 19.61 -9.88
C THR A 124 -23.68 18.92 -11.11
N ARG A 125 -23.53 19.64 -12.23
CA ARG A 125 -22.95 19.07 -13.47
C ARG A 125 -21.51 18.60 -13.27
N ALA A 126 -20.70 19.40 -12.59
CA ALA A 126 -19.31 19.06 -12.29
C ALA A 126 -19.23 17.83 -11.38
N GLY A 127 -20.03 17.80 -10.31
CA GLY A 127 -20.15 16.65 -9.41
C GLY A 127 -20.48 15.36 -10.15
N THR A 128 -21.52 15.36 -11.00
CA THR A 128 -21.87 14.17 -11.81
C THR A 128 -20.72 13.75 -12.73
N ALA A 129 -20.02 14.68 -13.38
CA ALA A 129 -18.89 14.34 -14.24
C ALA A 129 -17.72 13.74 -13.45
N ILE A 130 -17.47 14.25 -12.24
CA ILE A 130 -16.44 13.75 -11.32
C ILE A 130 -16.82 12.38 -10.76
N ASP A 131 -18.08 12.12 -10.44
CA ASP A 131 -18.52 10.79 -9.99
C ASP A 131 -18.27 9.73 -11.08
N VAL A 132 -18.50 10.07 -12.35
CA VAL A 132 -18.24 9.16 -13.47
C VAL A 132 -16.74 8.97 -13.70
N VAL A 133 -15.99 10.06 -13.91
CA VAL A 133 -14.56 9.98 -14.28
C VAL A 133 -13.72 9.62 -13.06
N GLY A 134 -13.91 10.30 -11.95
CA GLY A 134 -13.26 10.01 -10.68
C GLY A 134 -13.59 8.60 -10.20
N GLY A 135 -14.86 8.18 -10.26
CA GLY A 135 -15.24 6.81 -9.92
C GLY A 135 -14.51 5.76 -10.76
N ALA A 136 -14.39 5.98 -12.08
CA ALA A 136 -13.63 5.09 -12.96
C ALA A 136 -12.13 5.06 -12.62
N LEU A 137 -11.51 6.23 -12.39
CA LEU A 137 -10.11 6.34 -11.99
C LEU A 137 -9.86 5.62 -10.65
N GLY A 138 -10.74 5.83 -9.67
CA GLY A 138 -10.70 5.17 -8.37
C GLY A 138 -10.80 3.66 -8.50
N LEU A 139 -11.76 3.17 -9.28
CA LEU A 139 -11.94 1.74 -9.52
C LEU A 139 -10.72 1.11 -10.18
N ILE A 140 -10.16 1.74 -11.22
CA ILE A 140 -8.94 1.26 -11.89
C ILE A 140 -7.76 1.25 -10.91
N GLY A 141 -7.58 2.34 -10.16
CA GLY A 141 -6.50 2.47 -9.18
C GLY A 141 -6.60 1.39 -8.10
N SER A 142 -7.73 1.31 -7.40
CA SER A 142 -7.95 0.31 -6.35
C SER A 142 -7.90 -1.13 -6.88
N SER A 143 -8.36 -1.39 -8.11
CA SER A 143 -8.21 -2.71 -8.74
C SER A 143 -6.75 -3.05 -9.01
N GLY A 144 -5.94 -2.06 -9.43
CA GLY A 144 -4.49 -2.19 -9.55
C GLY A 144 -3.83 -2.55 -8.21
N PHE A 145 -4.28 -1.93 -7.12
CA PHE A 145 -3.79 -2.23 -5.77
C PHE A 145 -4.18 -3.64 -5.31
N LEU A 146 -5.43 -4.05 -5.54
CA LEU A 146 -5.89 -5.42 -5.25
C LEU A 146 -5.07 -6.45 -6.03
N LEU A 147 -4.86 -6.23 -7.34
CA LEU A 147 -4.00 -7.08 -8.16
C LEU A 147 -2.57 -7.16 -7.58
N ALA A 148 -2.02 -6.02 -7.15
CA ALA A 148 -0.70 -5.96 -6.53
C ALA A 148 -0.63 -6.71 -5.19
N SER A 149 -1.65 -6.61 -4.35
CA SER A 149 -1.78 -7.32 -3.08
C SER A 149 -1.84 -8.83 -3.28
N VAL A 150 -2.64 -9.31 -4.23
CA VAL A 150 -2.73 -10.73 -4.59
C VAL A 150 -1.38 -11.23 -5.12
N ALA A 151 -0.82 -10.55 -6.12
CA ALA A 151 0.44 -10.95 -6.74
C ALA A 151 1.63 -10.90 -5.77
N THR A 152 1.66 -9.92 -4.85
CA THR A 152 2.66 -9.84 -3.77
C THR A 152 2.53 -11.03 -2.84
N THR A 153 1.30 -11.36 -2.42
CA THR A 153 1.04 -12.52 -1.55
C THR A 153 1.48 -13.82 -2.23
N VAL A 154 1.16 -14.00 -3.52
CA VAL A 154 1.58 -15.18 -4.30
C VAL A 154 3.10 -15.24 -4.42
N ALA A 155 3.77 -14.14 -4.78
CA ALA A 155 5.23 -14.10 -4.89
C ALA A 155 5.92 -14.48 -3.56
N LEU A 156 5.41 -13.98 -2.44
CA LEU A 156 5.91 -14.34 -1.11
C LEU A 156 5.58 -15.80 -0.75
N ALA A 157 4.38 -16.29 -1.09
CA ALA A 157 3.99 -17.68 -0.87
C ALA A 157 4.90 -18.65 -1.63
N SER A 158 5.19 -18.37 -2.90
CA SER A 158 6.09 -19.17 -3.74
C SER A 158 7.51 -19.24 -3.20
N ARG A 159 7.96 -18.18 -2.51
CA ARG A 159 9.32 -18.11 -1.96
C ARG A 159 9.44 -18.66 -0.54
N TYR A 160 8.44 -18.43 0.30
CA TYR A 160 8.51 -18.65 1.76
C TYR A 160 7.49 -19.65 2.30
N GLY A 161 6.60 -20.18 1.44
CA GLY A 161 5.57 -21.16 1.75
C GLY A 161 4.22 -20.53 2.12
N THR A 162 3.13 -21.09 1.60
CA THR A 162 1.76 -20.57 1.74
C THR A 162 1.31 -20.40 3.18
N ARG A 163 1.52 -21.41 4.04
CA ARG A 163 1.11 -21.36 5.46
C ARG A 163 1.71 -20.16 6.20
N ARG A 164 2.92 -19.76 5.82
CA ARG A 164 3.66 -18.68 6.47
C ARG A 164 3.08 -17.29 6.17
N VAL A 165 2.59 -17.11 4.95
CA VAL A 165 2.09 -15.82 4.47
C VAL A 165 0.56 -15.71 4.56
N ALA A 166 -0.12 -16.83 4.81
CA ALA A 166 -1.59 -16.94 4.78
C ALA A 166 -2.28 -15.82 5.56
N THR A 167 -1.97 -15.64 6.85
CA THR A 167 -2.65 -14.64 7.69
C THR A 167 -2.47 -13.22 7.17
N GLY A 168 -1.23 -12.80 6.89
CA GLY A 168 -0.94 -11.45 6.39
C GLY A 168 -1.52 -11.21 5.00
N GLY A 169 -1.42 -12.22 4.12
CA GLY A 169 -1.97 -12.18 2.77
C GLY A 169 -3.50 -12.09 2.74
N THR A 170 -4.19 -12.89 3.55
CA THR A 170 -5.66 -12.84 3.66
C THR A 170 -6.13 -11.48 4.15
N ILE A 171 -5.52 -10.93 5.21
CA ILE A 171 -5.88 -9.61 5.72
C ILE A 171 -5.65 -8.53 4.67
N LEU A 172 -4.48 -8.55 4.01
CA LEU A 172 -4.14 -7.56 2.98
C LEU A 172 -5.11 -7.62 1.79
N ILE A 173 -5.42 -8.82 1.29
CA ILE A 173 -6.34 -9.00 0.16
C ILE A 173 -7.77 -8.60 0.54
N ALA A 174 -8.27 -9.05 1.70
CA ALA A 174 -9.61 -8.70 2.15
C ALA A 174 -9.77 -7.18 2.31
N ALA A 175 -8.80 -6.50 2.93
CA ALA A 175 -8.80 -5.05 3.02
C ALA A 175 -8.64 -4.37 1.65
N SER A 176 -7.90 -4.96 0.70
CA SER A 176 -7.82 -4.44 -0.67
C SER A 176 -9.14 -4.58 -1.44
N VAL A 177 -9.97 -5.57 -1.11
CA VAL A 177 -11.34 -5.69 -1.65
C VAL A 177 -12.22 -4.58 -1.08
N LEU A 178 -12.15 -4.31 0.23
CA LEU A 178 -12.88 -3.18 0.85
C LEU A 178 -12.44 -1.84 0.25
N TRP A 179 -11.16 -1.70 -0.09
CA TRP A 179 -10.59 -0.52 -0.76
C TRP A 179 -11.13 -0.25 -2.18
N LEU A 180 -11.85 -1.19 -2.79
CA LEU A 180 -12.53 -0.95 -4.07
C LEU A 180 -13.72 0.01 -3.93
N GLY A 181 -14.43 -0.08 -2.80
CA GLY A 181 -15.64 0.71 -2.54
C GLY A 181 -15.45 1.79 -1.46
N SER A 182 -14.38 1.69 -0.67
CA SER A 182 -14.07 2.67 0.36
C SER A 182 -13.05 3.71 -0.11
N HIS A 183 -13.26 4.94 0.35
CA HIS A 183 -12.24 5.99 0.37
C HIS A 183 -11.84 6.24 1.83
N ILE A 184 -10.85 7.09 2.12
CA ILE A 184 -10.32 7.29 3.48
C ILE A 184 -11.31 7.87 4.51
N TYR A 185 -12.60 7.98 4.18
CA TYR A 185 -13.65 8.40 5.11
C TYR A 185 -13.71 7.51 6.35
N TRP A 186 -13.84 8.14 7.51
CA TRP A 186 -14.18 7.43 8.74
C TRP A 186 -15.63 6.89 8.68
N PRO A 187 -15.91 5.69 9.24
CA PRO A 187 -14.98 4.74 9.85
C PRO A 187 -14.36 3.72 8.87
N GLU A 188 -15.07 3.39 7.80
CA GLU A 188 -14.74 2.25 6.94
C GLU A 188 -13.36 2.39 6.29
N GLY A 189 -13.05 3.56 5.74
CA GLY A 189 -11.77 3.85 5.09
C GLY A 189 -10.60 3.71 6.04
N VAL A 190 -10.72 4.28 7.24
CA VAL A 190 -9.67 4.25 8.27
C VAL A 190 -9.40 2.81 8.73
N ILE A 191 -10.45 2.03 9.00
CA ILE A 191 -10.30 0.61 9.36
C ILE A 191 -9.66 -0.16 8.22
N THR A 192 -10.08 0.10 6.97
CA THR A 192 -9.55 -0.55 5.78
C THR A 192 -8.05 -0.31 5.63
N VAL A 193 -7.59 0.95 5.69
CA VAL A 193 -6.16 1.25 5.55
C VAL A 193 -5.34 0.70 6.72
N LEU A 194 -5.86 0.68 7.95
CA LEU A 194 -5.19 0.04 9.07
C LEU A 194 -5.03 -1.47 8.85
N CYS A 195 -6.05 -2.14 8.31
CA CYS A 195 -5.97 -3.55 7.93
C CYS A 195 -4.97 -3.79 6.77
N LEU A 196 -4.88 -2.88 5.79
CA LEU A 196 -3.82 -2.94 4.77
C LEU A 196 -2.42 -2.91 5.40
N GLY A 197 -2.20 -1.99 6.34
CA GLY A 197 -0.94 -1.89 7.08
C GLY A 197 -0.63 -3.12 7.93
N LEU A 198 -1.65 -3.66 8.63
CA LEU A 198 -1.51 -4.89 9.40
C LEU A 198 -1.13 -6.08 8.52
N GLY A 199 -1.83 -6.28 7.40
CA GLY A 199 -1.55 -7.33 6.44
C GLY A 199 -0.12 -7.24 5.88
N ALA A 200 0.28 -6.05 5.43
CA ALA A 200 1.63 -5.80 4.94
C ALA A 200 2.70 -6.00 6.02
N GLY A 201 2.45 -5.57 7.25
CA GLY A 201 3.34 -5.77 8.40
C GLY A 201 3.55 -7.24 8.73
N LEU A 202 2.48 -8.03 8.76
CA LEU A 202 2.54 -9.48 8.96
C LEU A 202 3.30 -10.19 7.83
N LEU A 203 3.13 -9.76 6.59
CA LEU A 203 3.91 -10.26 5.45
C LEU A 203 5.40 -9.91 5.57
N ASN A 204 5.75 -8.72 6.07
CA ASN A 204 7.14 -8.35 6.33
C ASN A 204 7.75 -9.23 7.43
N ILE A 205 7.03 -9.46 8.53
CA ILE A 205 7.48 -10.36 9.61
C ILE A 205 7.69 -11.78 9.07
N ALA A 206 6.75 -12.28 8.26
CA ALA A 206 6.88 -13.58 7.61
C ALA A 206 8.13 -13.63 6.73
N ARG A 207 8.37 -12.61 5.89
CA ARG A 207 9.53 -12.53 4.99
C ARG A 207 10.86 -12.48 5.74
N GLU A 208 10.97 -11.62 6.74
CA GLU A 208 12.24 -11.42 7.46
C GLU A 208 12.55 -12.55 8.43
N GLY A 209 11.55 -13.21 9.02
CA GLY A 209 11.77 -14.37 9.87
C GLY A 209 12.14 -15.65 9.09
N ALA A 210 12.18 -15.62 7.76
CA ALA A 210 12.40 -16.82 6.97
C ALA A 210 13.85 -17.33 7.12
N PRO A 211 14.07 -18.64 7.32
CA PRO A 211 15.40 -19.20 7.26
C PRO A 211 16.04 -18.79 5.93
N SER A 212 17.29 -18.36 5.97
CA SER A 212 18.09 -18.17 4.75
C SER A 212 18.22 -19.53 4.08
N GLY A 213 17.31 -19.86 3.16
CA GLY A 213 17.46 -21.04 2.32
C GLY A 213 18.73 -20.90 1.48
N PRO A 214 19.38 -22.02 1.09
CA PRO A 214 20.52 -21.96 0.19
C PRO A 214 20.13 -21.14 -1.04
N ALA A 215 21.02 -20.23 -1.45
CA ALA A 215 20.85 -19.47 -2.68
C ALA A 215 20.53 -20.47 -3.78
N ALA A 216 19.31 -20.44 -4.30
CA ALA A 216 18.92 -21.30 -5.40
C ALA A 216 19.92 -21.02 -6.53
N ALA A 217 20.70 -22.04 -6.89
CA ALA A 217 21.57 -21.99 -8.06
C ALA A 217 20.68 -21.60 -9.23
N VAL A 218 20.96 -20.43 -9.79
CA VAL A 218 20.24 -19.88 -10.93
C VAL A 218 20.66 -20.71 -12.13
N SER A 219 19.73 -21.51 -12.66
CA SER A 219 19.74 -21.97 -14.05
C SER A 219 19.00 -20.96 -14.91
#